data_AF-A0A2T7B6D9-F1
#
_entry.id   AF-A0A2T7B6D9-F1
#
_cell.length_a   1.000
_cell.length_b   1.000
_cell.length_c   1.000
_cell.angle_alpha   90.00
_cell.angle_beta   90.00
_cell.angle_gamma   90.00
#
_symmetry.space_group_name_H-M   'P 1'
#
loop_
_entity.id
_entity.type
_entity.pdbx_description
1 polymer ?
#
loop_
_entity_poly.entity_id
_entity_poly.type
_entity_poly.pdbx_seq_one_letter_code
_entity_poly.pdbx_strand_id
1 'polypeptide(L)'
;MTLRKKHINAIAMLASIVVCATTVQAARTFTGSPHSVKMTAYKRANIYKGYSVTFKIDNLTQAWLDGKPCAVDEDTVNAVTFSQGFFQVVYYKRHGVAMLLQNGVFVGQLKP
;
A
#
# COMPACT_ATOMS: atom_id res chain seq x y z
N MET A 1 -16.76 34.88 49.22
CA MET A 1 -17.13 34.31 47.90
C MET A 1 -16.09 34.73 46.88
N THR A 2 -15.15 33.86 46.52
CA THR A 2 -14.27 34.08 45.36
C THR A 2 -13.99 32.73 44.71
N LEU A 3 -14.47 32.64 43.47
CA LEU A 3 -14.67 31.43 42.68
C LEU A 3 -13.37 31.06 41.95
N ARG A 4 -12.76 29.92 42.29
CA ARG A 4 -11.69 29.31 41.47
C ARG A 4 -12.34 28.41 40.42
N LYS A 5 -12.44 28.88 39.17
CA LYS A 5 -12.76 28.03 38.01
C LYS A 5 -11.48 27.74 37.23
N LYS A 6 -10.99 26.52 37.37
CA LYS A 6 -10.19 25.82 36.36
C LYS A 6 -11.10 25.51 35.16
N HIS A 7 -10.46 25.24 34.02
CA HIS A 7 -10.93 24.57 32.80
C HIS A 7 -10.57 25.37 31.54
N ILE A 8 -9.44 24.92 30.99
CA ILE A 8 -8.76 25.29 29.77
C ILE A 8 -9.62 24.84 28.59
N ASN A 9 -10.24 25.78 27.88
CA ASN A 9 -10.80 25.56 26.55
C ASN A 9 -10.07 26.50 25.59
N ALA A 10 -8.92 26.04 25.10
CA ALA A 10 -8.16 26.68 24.05
C ALA A 10 -8.89 26.47 22.72
N ILE A 11 -9.77 27.42 22.38
CA ILE A 11 -10.34 27.57 21.04
C ILE A 11 -9.77 28.89 20.51
N ALA A 12 -8.73 28.80 19.70
CA ALA A 12 -8.29 29.90 18.86
C ALA A 12 -7.81 29.33 17.52
N MET A 13 -8.75 29.27 16.57
CA MET A 13 -8.47 29.18 15.14
C MET A 13 -7.61 30.37 14.72
N LEU A 14 -6.49 30.12 14.05
CA LEU A 14 -5.79 31.09 13.20
C LEU A 14 -5.38 30.32 11.94
N ALA A 15 -6.15 30.47 10.86
CA ALA A 15 -5.99 31.49 9.82
C ALA A 15 -4.82 31.16 8.88
N SER A 16 -5.19 30.67 7.70
CA SER A 16 -4.33 30.33 6.58
C SER A 16 -3.52 31.53 6.10
N ILE A 17 -2.19 31.40 6.06
CA ILE A 17 -1.31 32.32 5.35
C ILE A 17 -0.78 31.59 4.13
N VAL A 18 -1.37 31.92 2.98
CA VAL A 18 -0.75 31.71 1.66
C VAL A 18 0.30 32.81 1.49
N VAL A 19 1.57 32.43 1.43
CA VAL A 19 2.64 33.29 0.94
C VAL A 19 3.25 32.61 -0.29
N CYS A 20 2.94 33.18 -1.45
CA CYS A 20 3.74 33.03 -2.65
C CYS A 20 5.05 33.81 -2.46
N ALA A 21 6.18 33.14 -2.61
CA ALA A 21 7.46 33.80 -2.87
C ALA A 21 8.28 32.93 -3.81
N THR A 22 8.26 33.30 -5.09
CA THR A 22 9.25 32.92 -6.09
C THR A 22 10.62 33.46 -5.69
N THR A 23 11.60 32.58 -5.51
CA THR A 23 13.02 32.92 -5.67
C THR A 23 13.73 31.83 -6.48
N VAL A 24 14.51 32.29 -7.45
CA VAL A 24 15.21 31.51 -8.46
C VAL A 24 16.59 31.08 -7.93
N GLN A 25 16.92 29.81 -8.18
CA GLN A 25 18.24 29.16 -8.28
C GLN A 25 19.22 29.15 -7.08
N ALA A 26 19.55 27.93 -6.62
CA ALA A 26 20.95 27.51 -6.44
C ALA A 26 21.00 25.98 -6.39
N ALA A 27 21.64 25.36 -7.39
CA ALA A 27 21.92 23.93 -7.38
C ALA A 27 22.80 23.60 -6.18
N ARG A 28 22.23 22.95 -5.17
CA ARG A 28 23.00 22.32 -4.08
C ARG A 28 23.23 20.88 -4.48
N THR A 29 24.49 20.54 -4.76
CA THR A 29 24.98 19.16 -4.78
C THR A 29 24.55 18.46 -3.50
N PHE A 30 23.62 17.52 -3.64
CA PHE A 30 23.15 16.67 -2.56
C PHE A 30 24.27 15.66 -2.24
N THR A 31 25.17 16.00 -1.33
CA THR A 31 26.06 15.02 -0.71
C THR A 31 25.23 14.24 0.32
N GLY A 32 24.42 13.32 -0.19
CA GLY A 32 23.67 12.38 0.64
C GLY A 32 24.64 11.55 1.47
N SER A 33 24.59 11.75 2.79
CA SER A 33 25.21 10.88 3.77
C SER A 33 24.71 9.44 3.51
N PRO A 34 25.60 8.43 3.37
CA PRO A 34 25.18 7.07 3.11
C PRO A 34 24.53 6.52 4.38
N HIS A 35 23.21 6.72 4.51
CA HIS A 35 22.41 5.82 5.32
C HIS A 35 22.61 4.45 4.67
N SER A 36 23.36 3.60 5.36
CA SER A 36 23.53 2.20 5.02
C SER A 36 22.15 1.54 5.08
N VAL A 37 21.43 1.61 3.97
CA VAL A 37 20.27 0.76 3.73
C VAL A 37 20.83 -0.65 3.73
N LYS A 38 20.72 -1.33 4.88
CA LYS A 38 20.85 -2.77 4.94
C LYS A 38 19.75 -3.30 4.03
N MET A 39 20.10 -3.57 2.79
CA MET A 39 19.25 -4.22 1.82
C MET A 39 19.06 -5.64 2.33
N THR A 40 18.08 -5.80 3.23
CA THR A 40 17.57 -7.10 3.63
C THR A 40 17.23 -7.84 2.33
N ALA A 41 17.77 -9.04 2.18
CA ALA A 41 17.62 -9.84 0.97
C ALA A 41 16.15 -9.81 0.51
N TYR A 42 15.88 -9.15 -0.62
CA TYR A 42 14.55 -9.06 -1.21
C TYR A 42 14.13 -10.48 -1.56
N LYS A 43 13.33 -11.10 -0.70
CA LYS A 43 12.76 -12.41 -0.96
C LYS A 43 12.00 -12.33 -2.29
N ARG A 44 12.30 -13.25 -3.22
CA ARG A 44 11.75 -13.24 -4.57
C ARG A 44 10.22 -13.14 -4.52
N ALA A 45 9.66 -12.13 -5.19
CA ALA A 45 8.23 -12.04 -5.41
C ALA A 45 7.77 -13.20 -6.30
N ASN A 46 6.62 -13.78 -5.96
CA ASN A 46 5.99 -14.79 -6.81
C ASN A 46 5.11 -14.08 -7.84
N ILE A 47 5.18 -14.53 -9.09
CA ILE A 47 4.39 -14.02 -10.20
C ILE A 47 3.46 -15.13 -10.64
N TYR A 48 2.21 -14.79 -10.94
CA TYR A 48 1.20 -15.68 -11.47
C TYR A 48 0.55 -15.00 -12.68
N LYS A 49 0.31 -15.74 -13.75
CA LYS A 49 -0.24 -15.25 -15.02
C LYS A 49 -1.41 -16.12 -15.47
N GLY A 50 -2.33 -15.50 -16.18
CA GLY A 50 -3.49 -16.17 -16.78
C GLY A 50 -4.60 -15.17 -17.06
N TYR A 51 -5.51 -15.49 -17.98
CA TYR A 51 -6.68 -14.67 -18.26
C TYR A 51 -6.36 -13.18 -18.51
N SER A 52 -5.25 -12.92 -19.21
CA SER A 52 -4.73 -11.58 -19.52
C SER A 52 -4.37 -10.70 -18.32
N VAL A 53 -4.19 -11.28 -17.13
CA VAL A 53 -3.71 -10.58 -15.93
C VAL A 53 -2.39 -11.17 -15.43
N THR A 54 -1.58 -10.32 -14.82
CA THR A 54 -0.35 -10.67 -14.12
C THR A 54 -0.47 -10.29 -12.65
N PHE A 55 -0.57 -11.30 -11.79
CA PHE A 55 -0.57 -11.12 -10.34
C PHE A 55 0.83 -11.30 -9.78
N LYS A 56 1.31 -10.34 -9.00
CA LYS A 56 2.58 -10.40 -8.28
C LYS A 56 2.30 -10.32 -6.79
N ILE A 57 2.93 -11.17 -5.98
CA ILE A 57 2.82 -11.12 -4.52
C ILE A 57 4.20 -11.20 -3.87
N ASP A 58 4.44 -10.33 -2.90
CA ASP A 58 5.65 -10.26 -2.09
C ASP A 58 5.32 -10.73 -0.67
N ASN A 59 5.91 -11.88 -0.28
CA ASN A 59 5.85 -12.46 1.07
C ASN A 59 4.50 -12.39 1.80
N LEU A 60 3.40 -12.50 1.05
CA LEU A 60 2.03 -12.43 1.57
C LEU A 60 1.61 -11.06 2.16
N THR A 61 2.45 -10.03 2.05
CA THR A 61 2.17 -8.70 2.65
C THR A 61 1.70 -7.69 1.63
N GLN A 62 2.17 -7.80 0.38
CA GLN A 62 1.85 -6.86 -0.69
C GLN A 62 1.59 -7.61 -1.98
N ALA A 63 0.59 -7.17 -2.72
CA ALA A 63 0.25 -7.73 -4.01
C ALA A 63 -0.04 -6.65 -5.04
N TRP A 64 0.20 -7.00 -6.31
CA TRP A 64 -0.06 -6.15 -7.46
C TRP A 64 -0.75 -6.95 -8.55
N LEU A 65 -1.71 -6.33 -9.21
CA LEU A 65 -2.34 -6.83 -10.43
C LEU A 65 -1.96 -5.91 -11.58
N ASP A 66 -1.27 -6.45 -12.60
CA ASP A 66 -0.74 -5.70 -13.74
C ASP A 66 0.09 -4.47 -13.33
N GLY A 67 0.86 -4.61 -12.25
CA GLY A 67 1.70 -3.54 -11.69
C GLY A 67 0.97 -2.54 -10.81
N LYS A 68 -0.36 -2.60 -10.69
CA LYS A 68 -1.16 -1.75 -9.80
C LYS A 68 -1.28 -2.40 -8.43
N PRO A 69 -1.11 -1.66 -7.32
CA PRO A 69 -1.24 -2.22 -5.98
C PRO A 69 -2.68 -2.71 -5.73
N CYS A 70 -2.80 -3.83 -5.04
CA CYS A 70 -4.07 -4.39 -4.61
C CYS A 70 -4.37 -4.01 -3.16
N ALA A 71 -5.65 -3.86 -2.82
CA ALA A 71 -6.11 -3.83 -1.44
C ALA A 71 -6.25 -5.27 -0.91
N VAL A 72 -6.19 -5.44 0.41
CA VAL A 72 -6.51 -6.71 1.07
C VAL A 72 -7.96 -6.63 1.50
N ASP A 73 -8.80 -7.50 0.94
CA ASP A 73 -10.23 -7.58 1.28
C ASP A 73 -10.47 -8.51 2.47
N GLU A 74 -9.77 -9.65 2.50
CA GLU A 74 -9.91 -10.67 3.53
C GLU A 74 -8.56 -11.34 3.80
N ASP A 75 -8.22 -11.54 5.07
CA ASP A 75 -7.04 -12.27 5.49
C ASP A 75 -7.42 -13.34 6.52
N THR A 76 -7.24 -14.60 6.13
CA THR A 76 -7.51 -15.78 6.96
C THR A 76 -6.24 -16.59 7.16
N VAL A 77 -6.27 -17.58 8.06
CA VAL A 77 -5.13 -18.49 8.27
C VAL A 77 -4.72 -19.22 6.98
N ASN A 78 -5.67 -19.51 6.09
CA ASN A 78 -5.43 -20.33 4.90
C ASN A 78 -5.27 -19.53 3.60
N ALA A 79 -5.87 -18.34 3.52
CA ALA A 79 -5.92 -17.57 2.28
C ALA A 79 -5.96 -16.05 2.53
N VAL A 80 -5.49 -15.28 1.54
CA VAL A 80 -5.65 -13.82 1.48
C VAL A 80 -6.35 -13.46 0.19
N THR A 81 -7.37 -12.62 0.26
CA THR A 81 -8.05 -12.08 -0.92
C THR A 81 -7.55 -10.68 -1.20
N PHE A 82 -7.03 -10.47 -2.41
CA PHE A 82 -6.55 -9.18 -2.89
C PHE A 82 -7.50 -8.62 -3.93
N SER A 83 -7.83 -7.34 -3.88
CA SER A 83 -8.72 -6.69 -4.83
C SER A 83 -8.07 -5.53 -5.58
N GLN A 84 -8.42 -5.40 -6.85
CA GLN A 84 -8.03 -4.29 -7.70
C GLN A 84 -9.17 -3.99 -8.68
N GLY A 85 -9.98 -2.98 -8.35
CA GLY A 85 -11.18 -2.66 -9.14
C GLY A 85 -12.16 -3.84 -9.18
N PHE A 86 -12.44 -4.35 -10.38
CA PHE A 86 -13.35 -5.46 -10.62
C PHE A 86 -12.73 -6.85 -10.45
N PHE A 87 -11.42 -6.91 -10.24
CA PHE A 87 -10.70 -8.17 -10.06
C PHE A 87 -10.47 -8.46 -8.58
N GLN A 88 -10.59 -9.72 -8.22
CA GLN A 88 -10.18 -10.27 -6.94
C GLN A 88 -9.28 -11.48 -7.17
N VAL A 89 -8.23 -11.61 -6.36
CA VAL A 89 -7.33 -12.76 -6.38
C VAL A 89 -7.30 -13.38 -5.00
N VAL A 90 -7.79 -14.62 -4.89
CA VAL A 90 -7.70 -15.42 -3.67
C VAL A 90 -6.40 -16.21 -3.70
N TYR A 91 -5.47 -15.87 -2.81
CA TYR A 91 -4.18 -16.53 -2.67
C TYR A 91 -4.18 -17.49 -1.50
N TYR A 92 -4.06 -18.79 -1.77
CA TYR A 92 -3.95 -19.83 -0.74
C TYR A 92 -2.51 -19.97 -0.24
N LYS A 93 -2.29 -19.62 1.04
CA LYS A 93 -0.97 -19.53 1.69
C LYS A 93 -0.19 -20.85 1.68
N ARG A 94 -0.89 -21.97 1.93
CA ARG A 94 -0.27 -23.30 2.06
C ARG A 94 0.24 -23.87 0.74
N HIS A 95 -0.48 -23.64 -0.35
CA HIS A 95 -0.24 -24.29 -1.63
C HIS A 95 0.35 -23.36 -2.69
N GLY A 96 0.40 -22.05 -2.43
CA GLY A 96 0.85 -21.07 -3.43
C GLY A 96 -0.07 -21.04 -4.65
N VAL A 97 -1.38 -21.16 -4.42
CA VAL A 97 -2.38 -21.17 -5.48
C VAL A 97 -3.10 -19.83 -5.51
N ALA A 98 -3.11 -19.18 -6.67
CA ALA A 98 -3.85 -17.94 -6.90
C ALA A 98 -5.07 -18.21 -7.79
N MET A 99 -6.26 -17.86 -7.30
CA MET A 99 -7.52 -17.96 -8.02
C MET A 99 -8.05 -16.58 -8.38
N LEU A 100 -8.39 -16.38 -9.63
CA LEU A 100 -8.91 -15.13 -10.17
C LEU A 100 -10.44 -15.14 -10.15
N LEU A 101 -10.99 -14.07 -9.59
CA LEU A 101 -12.38 -13.69 -9.71
C LEU A 101 -12.47 -12.36 -10.45
N GLN A 102 -13.51 -12.20 -11.26
CA GLN A 102 -13.85 -10.95 -11.93
C GLN A 102 -15.33 -10.69 -11.68
N ASN A 103 -15.65 -9.52 -11.11
CA ASN A 103 -17.01 -9.16 -10.67
C ASN A 103 -17.66 -10.23 -9.76
N GLY A 104 -16.86 -10.82 -8.85
CA GLY A 104 -17.32 -11.88 -7.95
C GLY A 104 -17.53 -13.25 -8.61
N VAL A 105 -17.30 -13.37 -9.92
CA VAL A 105 -17.40 -14.64 -10.65
C VAL A 105 -16.02 -15.27 -10.77
N PHE A 106 -15.92 -16.56 -10.47
CA PHE A 106 -14.68 -17.32 -10.66
C PHE A 106 -14.33 -17.42 -12.15
N VAL A 107 -13.13 -16.95 -12.51
CA VAL A 107 -12.60 -16.98 -13.88
C VAL A 107 -11.67 -18.18 -14.06
N GLY A 108 -10.84 -18.45 -13.05
CA GLY A 108 -9.93 -19.60 -13.09
C GLY A 108 -8.70 -19.45 -12.22
N GLN A 109 -7.79 -20.41 -12.35
CA GLN A 109 -6.53 -20.43 -11.59
C GLN A 109 -5.40 -19.76 -12.39
N LEU A 110 -4.68 -18.84 -11.75
CA LEU A 110 -3.46 -18.26 -12.30
C LEU A 110 -2.29 -19.23 -12.14
N LYS A 111 -1.43 -19.31 -13.15
CA LYS A 111 -0.26 -20.21 -13.18
C LYS A 111 1.00 -19.43 -12.81
N PRO A 112 1.89 -19.98 -11.97
CA PRO A 112 3.16 -19.33 -11.65
C PRO A 112 4.04 -19.13 -12.88
#